data_AF-A0A8J5JHE4-F1
#
_entry.id   AF-A0A8J5JHE4-F1
#
_cell.length_a   1.000
_cell.length_b   1.000
_cell.length_c   1.000
_cell.angle_alpha   90.00
_cell.angle_beta   90.00
_cell.angle_gamma   90.00
#
_symmetry.space_group_name_H-M   'P 1'
#
loop_
_entity.id
_entity.type
_entity.pdbx_description
1 polymer ?
#
loop_
_entity_poly.entity_id
_entity_poly.type
_entity_poly.pdbx_seq_one_letter_code
_entity_poly.pdbx_strand_id
1 'polypeptide(L)'
;MSYLTPRPHPFSHSTRLLAATTLRNVLGTRNLAEILSERESISATMQSSLDDATDPWGVKVERVEIKDVRLPVQLQRAMAAEAEAAREARAKVIAAEGEQRASRALKEAADVINESPAALQPLQHYGDNGVRPLFQLRYLQTLNAISAENNSTIIFPLPIDVLKHFMRKNQDAE
;
A
#
# COMPACT_ATOMS: atom_id res chain seq x y z
N MET A 1 -4.66 35.38 -54.34
CA MET A 1 -5.33 34.24 -53.66
C MET A 1 -5.68 34.67 -52.25
N SER A 2 -6.90 35.14 -52.01
CA SER A 2 -7.40 35.50 -50.68
C SER A 2 -7.86 34.24 -49.96
N TYR A 3 -7.22 33.90 -48.85
CA TYR A 3 -7.68 32.84 -47.95
C TYR A 3 -9.00 33.29 -47.31
N LEU A 4 -10.09 32.60 -47.68
CA LEU A 4 -11.37 32.70 -46.98
C LEU A 4 -11.20 32.08 -45.60
N THR A 5 -10.91 32.90 -44.58
CA THR A 5 -11.19 32.50 -43.20
C THR A 5 -12.71 32.32 -43.06
N PRO A 6 -13.19 31.13 -42.68
CA PRO A 6 -14.62 30.90 -42.53
C PRO A 6 -15.16 31.84 -41.45
N ARG A 7 -16.23 32.59 -41.76
CA ARG A 7 -16.89 33.44 -40.76
C ARG A 7 -17.49 32.55 -39.67
N PRO A 8 -17.26 32.83 -38.38
CA PRO A 8 -17.85 32.05 -37.30
C PRO A 8 -19.38 32.12 -37.41
N HIS A 9 -20.03 30.95 -37.36
CA HIS A 9 -21.49 30.88 -37.24
C HIS A 9 -21.93 31.55 -35.92
N PRO A 10 -23.08 32.24 -35.90
CA PRO A 10 -23.54 33.02 -34.73
C PRO A 10 -23.65 32.19 -33.45
N PHE A 11 -23.89 30.89 -33.57
CA PHE A 11 -24.01 29.94 -32.45
C PHE A 11 -22.67 29.58 -31.79
N SER A 12 -21.53 29.78 -32.47
CA SER A 12 -20.22 29.37 -31.95
C SER A 12 -19.80 30.08 -30.64
N HIS A 13 -20.27 31.30 -30.43
CA HIS A 13 -20.02 32.03 -29.18
C HIS A 13 -20.87 31.47 -28.04
N SER A 14 -22.17 31.29 -28.28
CA SER A 14 -23.12 30.74 -27.31
C SER A 14 -22.76 29.31 -26.90
N THR A 15 -22.39 28.44 -27.85
CA THR A 15 -21.94 27.07 -27.56
C THR A 15 -20.65 27.05 -26.73
N ARG A 16 -19.72 27.99 -26.97
CA ARG A 16 -18.50 28.10 -26.14
C ARG A 16 -18.80 28.52 -24.71
N LEU A 17 -19.70 29.48 -24.52
CA LEU A 17 -20.11 29.91 -23.18
C LEU A 17 -20.86 28.80 -22.42
N LEU A 18 -21.73 28.09 -23.13
CA LEU A 18 -22.45 26.94 -22.61
C LEU A 18 -21.47 25.84 -22.20
N ALA A 19 -20.55 25.45 -23.08
CA ALA A 19 -19.50 24.48 -22.77
C ALA A 19 -18.65 24.89 -21.56
N ALA A 20 -18.27 26.16 -21.45
CA ALA A 20 -17.50 26.65 -20.31
C ALA A 20 -18.29 26.58 -18.99
N THR A 21 -19.60 26.87 -19.04
CA THR A 21 -20.47 26.83 -17.86
C THR A 21 -20.74 25.39 -17.42
N THR A 22 -21.07 24.51 -18.37
CA THR A 22 -21.27 23.08 -18.13
C THR A 22 -20.01 22.42 -17.56
N LEU A 23 -18.84 22.71 -18.15
CA LEU A 23 -17.56 22.23 -17.63
C LEU A 23 -17.32 22.70 -16.20
N ARG A 24 -17.56 23.98 -15.89
CA ARG A 24 -17.38 24.51 -14.53
C ARG A 24 -18.32 23.82 -13.52
N ASN A 25 -19.57 23.59 -13.89
CA ASN A 25 -20.54 22.94 -13.01
C ASN A 25 -20.15 21.48 -12.73
N VAL A 26 -19.81 20.72 -13.77
CA VAL A 26 -19.41 19.31 -13.63
C VAL A 26 -18.11 19.15 -12.85
N LEU A 27 -17.14 20.05 -13.03
CA LEU A 27 -15.90 20.05 -12.26
C LEU A 27 -16.09 20.54 -10.81
N GLY A 28 -17.09 21.39 -10.55
CA GLY A 28 -17.37 21.92 -9.22
C GLY A 28 -18.03 20.90 -8.27
N THR A 29 -18.69 19.88 -8.80
CA THR A 29 -19.36 18.83 -8.02
C THR A 29 -18.49 17.60 -7.76
N ARG A 30 -17.26 17.56 -8.29
CA ARG A 30 -16.37 16.41 -8.22
C ARG A 30 -15.07 16.73 -7.49
N ASN A 31 -14.48 15.74 -6.86
CA ASN A 31 -13.16 15.89 -6.27
C ASN A 31 -12.10 15.96 -7.39
N LEU A 32 -11.02 16.70 -7.18
CA LEU A 32 -9.94 16.80 -8.15
C LEU A 32 -9.30 15.45 -8.49
N ALA A 33 -9.16 14.55 -7.51
CA ALA A 33 -8.65 13.21 -7.74
C ALA A 33 -9.52 12.42 -8.73
N GLU A 34 -10.84 12.58 -8.64
CA GLU A 34 -11.82 11.99 -9.57
C GLU A 34 -11.70 12.64 -10.94
N ILE A 35 -11.51 13.96 -11.01
CA ILE A 35 -11.31 14.67 -12.29
C ILE A 35 -10.10 14.16 -13.07
N LEU A 36 -9.02 13.83 -12.35
CA LEU A 36 -7.80 13.30 -12.96
C LEU A 36 -7.95 11.83 -13.37
N SER A 37 -8.72 11.04 -12.61
CA SER A 37 -8.84 9.58 -12.79
C SER A 37 -10.01 9.18 -13.71
N GLU A 38 -11.09 9.96 -13.74
CA GLU A 38 -12.37 9.64 -14.42
C GLU A 38 -12.65 10.54 -15.64
N ARG A 39 -11.61 10.87 -16.41
CA ARG A 39 -11.71 11.78 -17.56
C ARG A 39 -12.77 11.36 -18.59
N GLU A 40 -12.90 10.07 -18.83
CA GLU A 40 -13.88 9.52 -19.77
C GLU A 40 -15.32 9.72 -19.27
N SER A 41 -15.58 9.46 -17.99
CA SER A 41 -16.90 9.68 -17.37
C SER A 41 -17.32 11.15 -17.42
N ILE A 42 -16.38 12.05 -17.15
CA ILE A 42 -16.63 13.49 -17.22
C ILE A 42 -16.89 13.92 -18.66
N SER A 43 -16.11 13.41 -19.61
CA SER A 43 -16.28 13.70 -21.03
C SER A 43 -17.64 13.23 -21.55
N ALA A 44 -18.09 12.03 -21.17
CA ALA A 44 -19.41 11.52 -21.52
C ALA A 44 -20.55 12.35 -20.91
N THR A 45 -20.42 12.72 -19.62
CA THR A 45 -21.41 13.57 -18.94
C THR A 45 -21.53 14.93 -19.61
N MET A 46 -20.40 15.56 -19.95
CA MET A 46 -20.38 16.83 -20.67
C MET A 46 -20.94 16.72 -22.08
N GLN A 47 -20.65 15.61 -22.79
CA GLN A 47 -21.17 15.39 -24.13
C GLN A 47 -22.69 15.35 -24.11
N SER A 48 -23.30 14.53 -23.24
CA SER A 48 -24.76 14.47 -23.09
C SER A 48 -25.34 15.83 -22.71
N SER A 49 -24.77 16.51 -21.70
CA SER A 49 -25.28 17.82 -21.26
C SER A 49 -25.16 18.91 -22.32
N LEU A 50 -24.13 18.86 -23.16
CA LEU A 50 -23.95 19.83 -24.23
C LEU A 50 -24.85 19.52 -25.41
N ASP A 51 -24.97 18.25 -25.81
CA ASP A 51 -25.83 17.81 -26.90
C ASP A 51 -27.29 18.21 -26.63
N ASP A 52 -27.82 17.88 -25.44
CA ASP A 52 -29.18 18.22 -25.03
C ASP A 52 -29.44 19.73 -25.05
N ALA A 53 -28.43 20.52 -24.68
CA ALA A 53 -28.55 21.97 -24.60
C ALA A 53 -28.31 22.67 -25.96
N THR A 54 -27.66 22.01 -26.91
CA THR A 54 -27.42 22.53 -28.27
C THR A 54 -28.40 22.00 -29.32
N ASP A 55 -29.20 20.98 -29.00
CA ASP A 55 -30.29 20.46 -29.83
C ASP A 55 -31.26 21.54 -30.34
N PRO A 56 -31.71 22.53 -29.52
CA PRO A 56 -32.58 23.62 -30.00
C PRO A 56 -31.93 24.53 -31.05
N TRP A 57 -30.60 24.51 -31.14
CA TRP A 57 -29.83 25.26 -32.14
C TRP A 57 -29.52 24.43 -33.38
N GLY A 58 -29.93 23.17 -33.43
CA GLY A 58 -29.65 22.24 -34.53
C GLY A 58 -28.17 21.83 -34.61
N VAL A 59 -27.45 21.88 -33.49
CA VAL A 59 -26.03 21.52 -33.41
C VAL A 59 -25.88 20.21 -32.65
N LYS A 60 -25.36 19.19 -33.32
CA LYS A 60 -25.05 17.88 -32.74
C LYS A 60 -23.65 17.85 -32.13
N VAL A 61 -23.51 17.38 -30.89
CA VAL A 61 -22.21 17.24 -30.23
C VAL A 61 -21.75 15.79 -30.32
N GLU A 62 -20.82 15.53 -31.26
CA GLU A 62 -20.32 14.17 -31.51
C GLU A 62 -19.35 13.68 -30.43
N ARG A 63 -18.44 14.55 -29.97
CA ARG A 63 -17.42 14.19 -28.99
C ARG A 63 -16.93 15.39 -28.19
N VAL A 64 -16.65 15.14 -26.92
CA VAL A 64 -16.02 16.09 -26.01
C VAL A 64 -14.79 15.42 -25.42
N GLU A 65 -13.66 16.13 -25.42
CA GLU A 65 -12.40 15.65 -24.85
C GLU A 65 -11.80 16.70 -23.93
N ILE A 66 -11.34 16.25 -22.76
CA ILE A 66 -10.57 17.08 -21.84
C ILE A 66 -9.11 17.07 -22.29
N LYS A 67 -8.62 18.19 -22.85
CA LYS A 67 -7.18 18.37 -23.17
C LYS A 67 -6.33 18.52 -21.91
N ASP A 68 -6.14 19.76 -21.46
CA ASP A 68 -5.18 20.10 -20.41
C ASP A 68 -5.90 20.58 -19.15
N VAL A 69 -5.61 19.93 -18.01
CA VAL A 69 -6.02 20.40 -16.69
C VAL A 69 -4.79 21.00 -16.02
N ARG A 70 -4.77 22.33 -15.88
CA ARG A 70 -3.68 23.03 -15.19
C ARG A 70 -4.07 23.30 -13.75
N LEU A 71 -3.35 22.68 -12.83
CA LEU A 71 -3.55 22.87 -11.40
C LEU A 71 -2.59 23.93 -10.87
N PRO A 72 -3.03 24.80 -9.95
CA PRO A 72 -2.11 25.71 -9.27
C PRO A 72 -1.09 24.90 -8.46
N VAL A 73 0.18 25.34 -8.48
CA VAL A 73 1.32 24.62 -7.87
C VAL A 73 1.09 24.34 -6.38
N GLN A 74 0.44 25.26 -5.67
CA GLN A 74 0.12 25.12 -4.24
C GLN A 74 -0.78 23.90 -3.98
N LEU A 75 -1.79 23.70 -4.83
CA LEU A 75 -2.74 22.60 -4.67
C LEU A 75 -2.08 21.26 -5.04
N GLN A 76 -1.26 21.23 -6.09
CA GLN A 76 -0.50 20.02 -6.44
C GLN A 76 0.38 19.54 -5.28
N ARG A 77 1.02 20.47 -4.56
CA ARG A 77 1.82 20.16 -3.37
C ARG A 77 0.97 19.63 -2.21
N ALA A 78 -0.16 20.27 -1.93
CA ALA A 78 -1.07 19.82 -0.88
C ALA A 78 -1.61 18.41 -1.16
N MET A 79 -2.02 18.14 -2.41
CA MET A 79 -2.51 16.84 -2.84
C MET A 79 -1.41 15.77 -2.78
N ALA A 80 -0.17 16.11 -3.17
CA ALA A 80 0.95 15.18 -3.03
C ALA A 80 1.23 14.83 -1.56
N ALA A 81 1.18 15.81 -0.66
CA ALA A 81 1.36 15.59 0.76
C ALA A 81 0.23 14.74 1.36
N GLU A 82 -1.03 14.99 0.97
CA GLU A 82 -2.18 14.19 1.37
C GLU A 82 -2.09 12.75 0.86
N ALA A 83 -1.72 12.56 -0.41
CA ALA A 83 -1.55 11.25 -1.02
C ALA A 83 -0.44 10.45 -0.34
N GLU A 84 0.69 11.08 0.01
CA GLU A 84 1.78 10.43 0.73
C GLU A 84 1.34 10.03 2.16
N ALA A 85 0.68 10.94 2.88
CA ALA A 85 0.16 10.63 4.21
C ALA A 85 -0.85 9.48 4.20
N ALA A 86 -1.75 9.44 3.22
CA ALA A 86 -2.70 8.34 3.04
C ALA A 86 -1.99 7.02 2.70
N ARG A 87 -0.92 7.07 1.90
CA ARG A 87 -0.11 5.90 1.55
C ARG A 87 0.65 5.37 2.76
N GLU A 88 1.29 6.23 3.54
CA GLU A 88 1.99 5.85 4.78
C GLU A 88 1.02 5.25 5.80
N ALA A 89 -0.15 5.86 5.98
CA ALA A 89 -1.18 5.34 6.89
C ALA A 89 -1.64 3.94 6.45
N ARG A 90 -1.93 3.74 5.16
CA ARG A 90 -2.28 2.43 4.61
C ARG A 90 -1.16 1.41 4.78
N ALA A 91 0.09 1.80 4.55
CA ALA A 91 1.23 0.91 4.74
C ALA A 91 1.35 0.42 6.20
N LYS A 92 1.14 1.32 7.18
CA LYS A 92 1.13 0.95 8.62
C LYS A 92 0.01 -0.02 8.96
N VAL A 93 -1.20 0.17 8.42
CA VAL A 93 -2.32 -0.76 8.63
C VAL A 93 -1.98 -2.14 8.07
N ILE A 94 -1.46 -2.20 6.84
CA ILE A 94 -1.07 -3.47 6.19
C ILE A 94 0.03 -4.17 6.98
N ALA A 95 1.02 -3.44 7.48
CA ALA A 95 2.09 -3.99 8.31
C ALA A 95 1.54 -4.57 9.62
N ALA A 96 0.70 -3.81 10.34
CA ALA A 96 0.08 -4.26 11.58
C ALA A 96 -0.81 -5.50 11.39
N GLU A 97 -1.59 -5.55 10.31
CA GLU A 97 -2.38 -6.73 9.94
C GLU A 97 -1.48 -7.93 9.59
N GLY A 98 -0.38 -7.70 8.87
CA GLY A 98 0.60 -8.73 8.54
C GLY A 98 1.23 -9.33 9.78
N GLU A 99 1.63 -8.48 10.74
CA GLU A 99 2.22 -8.89 12.01
C GLU A 99 1.22 -9.66 12.89
N GLN A 100 -0.05 -9.23 12.91
CA GLN A 100 -1.10 -9.96 13.62
C GLN A 100 -1.31 -11.36 13.01
N ARG A 101 -1.35 -11.48 11.67
CA ARG A 101 -1.48 -12.77 10.98
C ARG A 101 -0.29 -13.68 11.26
N ALA A 102 0.93 -13.14 11.22
CA ALA A 102 2.15 -13.87 11.53
C ALA A 102 2.14 -14.38 12.99
N SER A 103 1.75 -13.53 13.94
CA SER A 103 1.66 -13.89 15.36
C SER A 103 0.66 -15.03 15.61
N ARG A 104 -0.49 -15.02 14.92
CA ARG A 104 -1.48 -16.12 15.00
C ARG A 104 -0.91 -17.43 14.47
N ALA A 105 -0.29 -17.41 13.29
CA ALA A 105 0.33 -18.60 12.72
C ALA A 105 1.44 -19.19 13.62
N LEU A 106 2.23 -18.32 14.27
CA LEU A 106 3.26 -18.75 15.21
C LEU A 106 2.66 -19.39 16.48
N LYS A 107 1.56 -18.84 17.00
CA LYS A 107 0.84 -19.42 18.14
C LYS A 107 0.30 -20.81 17.79
N GLU A 108 -0.38 -20.94 16.65
CA GLU A 108 -0.90 -22.23 16.17
C GLU A 108 0.22 -23.26 16.02
N ALA A 109 1.35 -22.87 15.42
CA ALA A 109 2.51 -23.75 15.30
C ALA A 109 3.09 -24.16 16.68
N ALA A 110 3.09 -23.26 17.67
CA ALA A 110 3.54 -23.57 19.02
C ALA A 110 2.57 -24.52 19.74
N ASP A 111 1.26 -24.32 19.58
CA ASP A 111 0.22 -25.19 20.14
C ASP A 111 0.37 -26.62 19.56
N VAL A 112 0.57 -26.76 18.24
CA VAL A 112 0.84 -28.06 17.59
C VAL A 112 2.11 -28.74 18.10
N ILE A 113 3.17 -27.97 18.37
CA ILE A 113 4.41 -28.49 18.97
C ILE A 113 4.18 -28.99 20.40
N ASN A 114 3.42 -28.24 21.21
CA ASN A 114 3.09 -28.63 22.58
C ASN A 114 2.19 -29.88 22.64
N GLU A 115 1.26 -30.01 21.70
CA GLU A 115 0.38 -31.17 21.60
C GLU A 115 1.07 -32.43 21.06
N SER A 116 2.26 -32.32 20.45
CA SER A 116 3.04 -33.45 19.94
C SER A 116 4.10 -33.93 20.94
N PRO A 117 3.96 -35.10 21.58
CA PRO A 117 4.90 -35.61 22.59
C PRO A 117 6.31 -35.90 22.05
N ALA A 118 6.48 -35.99 20.73
CA ALA A 118 7.77 -36.21 20.06
C ALA A 118 8.67 -34.96 19.99
N ALA A 119 8.12 -33.75 20.20
CA ALA A 119 8.87 -32.49 20.13
C ALA A 119 9.46 -32.03 21.48
N LEU A 120 8.89 -32.53 22.60
CA LEU A 120 9.24 -32.14 23.97
C LEU A 120 9.96 -33.24 24.76
N GLN A 121 10.06 -34.47 24.24
CA GLN A 121 10.73 -35.54 24.98
C GLN A 121 12.24 -35.24 25.13
N PRO A 122 12.76 -35.19 26.37
CA PRO A 122 14.19 -35.25 26.60
C PRO A 122 14.65 -36.60 26.07
N LEU A 123 15.58 -36.57 25.11
CA LEU A 123 16.33 -37.73 24.63
C LEU A 123 16.95 -38.49 25.82
N GLN A 124 16.21 -39.43 26.41
CA GLN A 124 16.79 -40.43 27.31
C GLN A 124 17.46 -41.57 26.54
N HIS A 125 17.36 -41.59 25.20
CA HIS A 125 18.15 -42.50 24.37
C HIS A 125 19.06 -41.72 23.42
N TYR A 126 20.30 -41.59 23.86
CA TYR A 126 21.44 -41.19 23.05
C TYR A 126 22.01 -42.44 22.38
N GLY A 127 21.81 -42.57 21.07
CA GLY A 127 22.43 -43.57 20.21
C GLY A 127 23.18 -42.86 19.08
N ASP A 128 24.32 -43.41 18.71
CA ASP A 128 25.49 -42.84 18.00
C ASP A 128 25.30 -42.22 16.60
N ASN A 129 24.09 -41.80 16.21
CA ASN A 129 23.83 -41.22 14.89
C ASN A 129 23.09 -39.89 15.05
N GLY A 130 23.87 -38.81 15.07
CA GLY A 130 23.45 -37.45 15.39
C GLY A 130 22.21 -36.96 14.61
N VAL A 131 21.10 -36.83 15.33
CA VAL A 131 19.97 -36.00 14.92
C VAL A 131 20.05 -34.69 15.70
N ARG A 132 20.17 -33.57 14.97
CA ARG A 132 20.25 -32.25 15.58
C ARG A 132 18.89 -31.87 16.18
N PRO A 133 18.81 -31.41 17.44
CA PRO A 133 17.56 -30.99 18.03
C PRO A 133 16.98 -29.81 17.24
N LEU A 134 15.72 -29.93 16.80
CA LEU A 134 14.99 -28.92 16.00
C LEU A 134 15.04 -27.52 16.63
N PHE A 135 15.15 -27.45 17.96
CA PHE A 135 15.28 -26.22 18.73
C PHE A 135 16.51 -25.38 18.33
N GLN A 136 17.64 -26.04 18.02
CA GLN A 136 18.86 -25.36 17.59
C GLN A 136 18.73 -24.78 16.18
N LEU A 137 18.01 -25.45 15.27
CA LEU A 137 17.87 -24.95 13.90
C LEU A 137 16.95 -23.73 13.83
N ARG A 138 15.84 -23.74 14.59
CA ARG A 138 14.94 -22.59 14.72
C ARG A 138 15.63 -21.41 15.41
N TYR A 139 16.47 -21.67 16.41
CA TYR A 139 17.33 -20.65 17.05
C TYR A 139 18.26 -19.96 16.03
N LEU A 140 18.95 -20.73 15.19
CA LEU A 140 19.86 -20.17 14.17
C LEU A 140 19.11 -19.40 13.07
N GLN A 141 17.91 -19.82 12.67
CA GLN A 141 17.10 -19.12 11.67
C GLN A 141 16.60 -17.77 12.18
N THR A 142 16.11 -17.70 13.42
CA THR A 142 15.69 -16.43 14.04
C THR A 142 16.88 -15.49 14.21
N LEU A 143 18.05 -16.01 14.60
CA LEU A 143 19.27 -15.20 14.67
C LEU A 143 19.70 -14.62 13.32
N ASN A 144 19.56 -15.39 12.23
CA ASN A 144 19.89 -14.89 10.89
C ASN A 144 18.89 -13.83 10.41
N ALA A 145 17.60 -13.99 10.74
CA ALA A 145 16.57 -12.98 10.45
C ALA A 145 16.79 -11.68 11.24
N ILE A 146 17.14 -11.77 12.53
CA ILE A 146 17.44 -10.61 13.38
C ILE A 146 18.76 -9.94 12.97
N SER A 147 19.76 -10.72 12.51
CA SER A 147 21.03 -10.17 12.01
C SER A 147 20.90 -9.44 10.67
N ALA A 148 19.82 -9.67 9.92
CA ALA A 148 19.55 -8.97 8.66
C ALA A 148 18.94 -7.57 8.89
N GLU A 149 18.30 -7.32 10.04
CA GLU A 149 17.85 -5.99 10.45
C GLU A 149 18.97 -5.28 11.23
N ASN A 150 19.58 -4.26 10.61
CA ASN A 150 20.68 -3.44 11.11
C ASN A 150 20.47 -2.86 12.53
N ASN A 151 20.71 -3.63 13.61
CA ASN A 151 20.89 -3.05 14.94
C ASN A 151 21.92 -3.84 15.79
N SER A 152 23.06 -3.20 16.03
CA SER A 152 24.32 -3.76 16.53
C SER A 152 24.37 -3.97 18.05
N THR A 153 23.40 -4.69 18.63
CA THR A 153 23.52 -5.14 20.04
C THR A 153 22.95 -6.54 20.19
N ILE A 154 23.83 -7.54 20.08
CA ILE A 154 23.52 -8.94 20.31
C ILE A 154 23.53 -9.18 21.83
N ILE A 155 22.36 -9.12 22.45
CA ILE A 155 22.19 -9.56 23.85
C ILE A 155 22.08 -11.08 23.82
N PHE A 156 23.05 -11.76 24.43
CA PHE A 156 23.12 -13.22 24.48
C PHE A 156 22.62 -13.72 25.85
N PRO A 157 21.33 -14.08 26.01
CA PRO A 157 20.87 -14.70 27.24
C PRO A 157 21.39 -16.13 27.30
N LEU A 158 22.44 -16.35 28.09
CA LEU A 158 22.92 -17.71 28.36
C LEU A 158 21.95 -18.41 29.31
N PRO A 159 21.54 -19.66 29.00
CA PRO A 159 20.75 -20.46 29.93
C PRO A 159 21.46 -20.59 31.27
N ILE A 160 20.74 -20.32 32.35
CA ILE A 160 21.27 -20.34 33.72
C ILE A 160 21.86 -21.72 34.07
N ASP A 161 21.38 -22.78 33.42
CA ASP A 161 21.87 -24.16 33.58
C ASP A 161 23.30 -24.35 33.07
N VAL A 162 23.69 -23.69 31.97
CA VAL A 162 25.07 -23.72 31.45
C VAL A 162 26.00 -22.96 32.38
N LEU A 163 25.55 -21.82 32.91
CA LEU A 163 26.27 -21.03 33.91
C LEU A 163 26.46 -21.81 35.22
N LYS A 164 25.42 -22.49 35.71
CA LYS A 164 25.49 -23.33 36.90
C LYS A 164 26.49 -24.48 36.74
N HIS A 165 26.53 -25.12 35.58
CA HIS A 165 27.49 -26.21 35.33
C HIS A 165 28.94 -25.71 35.29
N PHE A 166 29.17 -24.51 34.74
CA PHE A 166 30.49 -23.90 34.71
C PHE A 166 30.96 -23.40 36.08
N MET A 167 30.03 -22.87 36.90
CA MET A 167 30.34 -22.44 38.27
C MET A 167 30.54 -23.62 39.23
N ARG A 168 29.81 -24.74 39.06
CA ARG A 168 29.97 -25.91 39.94
C ARG A 168 31.33 -26.59 39.77
N LYS A 169 31.89 -26.59 38.55
CA LYS A 169 33.20 -27.18 38.26
C LYS A 169 34.36 -26.50 39.02
N ASN A 170 34.21 -25.25 39.44
CA ASN A 170 35.24 -24.54 40.22
C ASN A 170 35.12 -24.76 41.74
N GLN A 171 34.03 -25.34 42.24
CA GLN A 171 33.85 -25.63 43.67
C GLN A 171 34.32 -27.03 44.07
N ASP A 172 34.51 -27.93 43.10
CA ASP A 172 34.98 -29.30 43.34
C ASP A 172 36.53 -29.44 43.25
N ALA A 173 37.26 -28.31 43.23
CA ALA A 173 38.72 -28.25 43.04
C ALA A 173 39.50 -27.62 44.23
N GLU A 174 38.91 -27.56 45.42
CA GLU A 174 39.60 -27.33 46.71
C GLU A 174 39.44 -28.54 47.64
#